data_AF-A0A820B9X9-F1
#
_entry.id   AF-A0A820B9X9-F1
#
_cell.length_a   1.000
_cell.length_b   1.000
_cell.length_c   1.000
_cell.angle_alpha   90.00
_cell.angle_beta   90.00
_cell.angle_gamma   90.00
#
_symmetry.space_group_name_H-M   'P 1'
#
loop_
_entity.id
_entity.type
_entity.pdbx_description
1 polymer ?
#
loop_
_entity_poly.entity_id
_entity_poly.type
_entity_poly.pdbx_seq_one_letter_code
_entity_poly.pdbx_strand_id
1 'polypeptide(L)'
;NNDGYTIEKLIHGPDRAYNNIQMWRYHKSFEYFGNGLKQNREQAITGFADQVKTREEFEKAMQQVVKETDKIHFLEVIMPSMDAPKSLVLTIEGTREYKRRERETQE
;
A
#
# COMPACT_ATOMS: atom_id res chain seq x y z
N ASN A 1 -2.66 1.52 -0.16
CA ASN A 1 -2.66 2.90 -0.67
C ASN A 1 -2.50 3.84 0.51
N ASN A 2 -1.32 4.42 0.62
CA ASN A 2 -0.89 5.32 1.70
C ASN A 2 -0.37 6.66 1.16
N ASP A 3 -0.82 7.05 -0.04
CA ASP A 3 -0.54 8.37 -0.61
C ASP A 3 0.97 8.69 -0.75
N GLY A 4 1.70 7.80 -1.42
CA GLY A 4 3.12 7.97 -1.77
C GLY A 4 4.10 7.13 -0.96
N TYR A 5 5.35 7.58 -0.89
CA TYR A 5 6.45 6.82 -0.29
C TYR A 5 6.61 7.08 1.21
N THR A 6 5.80 6.42 2.06
CA THR A 6 5.89 6.56 3.53
C THR A 6 7.29 6.30 4.08
N ILE A 7 8.03 5.32 3.56
CA ILE A 7 9.40 5.05 4.01
C ILE A 7 10.34 6.23 3.74
N GLU A 8 10.26 6.85 2.56
CA GLU A 8 11.08 8.02 2.22
C GLU A 8 10.66 9.27 3.00
N LYS A 9 9.35 9.43 3.25
CA LYS A 9 8.80 10.45 4.18
C LYS A 9 9.44 10.30 5.56
N LEU A 10 9.57 9.07 6.06
CA LEU A 10 10.20 8.78 7.34
C LEU A 10 11.72 8.97 7.32
N ILE A 11 12.42 8.62 6.24
CA ILE A 11 13.89 8.74 6.15
C ILE A 11 14.33 10.20 5.94
N HIS A 12 13.81 10.87 4.91
CA HIS A 12 14.34 12.13 4.38
C HIS A 12 13.46 13.37 4.64
N GLY A 13 12.27 13.17 5.19
CA GLY A 13 11.34 14.23 5.60
C GLY A 13 9.99 14.11 4.90
N PRO A 14 8.89 14.42 5.61
CA PRO A 14 7.53 14.12 5.15
C PRO A 14 7.11 14.91 3.90
N ASP A 15 7.59 16.15 3.77
CA ASP A 15 7.08 17.11 2.78
C ASP A 15 7.94 17.17 1.50
N ARG A 16 8.86 16.23 1.30
CA ARG A 16 9.70 16.21 0.09
C ARG A 16 8.83 15.86 -1.12
N ALA A 17 8.86 16.73 -2.14
CA ALA A 17 8.02 16.58 -3.33
C ALA A 17 8.19 15.23 -4.06
N TYR A 18 9.39 14.63 -4.03
CA TYR A 18 9.65 13.33 -4.64
C TYR A 18 8.97 12.15 -3.92
N ASN A 19 8.42 12.35 -2.72
CA ASN A 19 7.65 11.33 -2.01
C ASN A 19 6.25 11.15 -2.59
N ASN A 20 5.77 12.13 -3.36
CA ASN A 20 4.42 12.17 -3.91
C ASN A 20 4.39 11.43 -5.24
N ILE A 21 3.37 10.61 -5.42
CA ILE A 21 3.12 9.87 -6.65
C ILE A 21 1.72 10.21 -7.17
N GLN A 22 1.52 10.09 -8.48
CA GLN A 22 0.19 10.23 -9.05
C GLN A 22 -0.73 9.13 -8.50
N MET A 23 -1.86 9.51 -7.90
CA MET A 23 -2.86 8.57 -7.39
C MET A 23 -3.71 7.98 -8.52
N TRP A 24 -3.92 6.68 -8.47
CA TRP A 24 -4.73 5.93 -9.43
C TRP A 24 -5.96 5.36 -8.71
N ARG A 25 -6.99 5.00 -9.48
CA ARG A 25 -8.10 4.19 -8.95
C ARG A 25 -7.67 2.72 -9.01
N TYR A 26 -6.84 2.29 -8.06
CA TYR A 26 -6.22 0.95 -8.09
C TYR A 26 -7.25 -0.18 -8.03
N HIS A 27 -8.33 -0.01 -7.25
CA HIS A 27 -9.45 -0.97 -7.21
C HIS A 27 -10.11 -1.22 -8.59
N LYS A 28 -9.91 -0.34 -9.57
CA LYS A 28 -10.39 -0.50 -10.95
C LYS A 28 -9.44 -1.29 -11.86
N SER A 29 -8.36 -1.88 -11.31
CA SER A 29 -7.34 -2.61 -12.08
C SER A 29 -7.92 -3.66 -13.01
N PHE A 30 -8.92 -4.42 -12.57
CA PHE A 30 -9.54 -5.44 -13.42
C PHE A 30 -10.28 -4.85 -14.63
N GLU A 31 -10.84 -3.64 -14.53
CA GLU A 31 -11.44 -2.95 -15.69
C GLU A 31 -10.37 -2.60 -16.73
N TYR A 32 -9.21 -2.07 -16.29
CA TYR A 32 -8.08 -1.74 -17.16
C TYR A 32 -7.52 -2.97 -17.88
N PHE A 33 -7.48 -4.12 -17.18
CA PHE A 33 -7.03 -5.40 -17.75
C PHE A 33 -8.13 -6.15 -18.52
N GLY A 34 -9.26 -5.49 -18.80
CA GLY A 34 -10.25 -6.02 -19.73
C GLY A 34 -11.18 -7.06 -19.12
N ASN A 35 -11.50 -7.01 -17.82
CA ASN A 35 -12.56 -7.84 -17.23
C ASN A 35 -13.93 -7.65 -17.92
N GLY A 36 -14.14 -6.51 -18.59
CA GLY A 36 -15.32 -6.28 -19.43
C GLY A 36 -15.35 -7.14 -20.70
N LEU A 37 -14.23 -7.71 -21.15
CA LEU A 37 -14.14 -8.49 -22.38
C LEU A 37 -14.64 -9.92 -22.14
N LYS A 38 -15.53 -10.40 -23.02
CA LYS A 38 -16.14 -11.73 -22.90
C LYS A 38 -15.09 -12.85 -22.79
N GLN A 39 -14.09 -12.82 -23.68
CA GLN A 39 -12.99 -13.80 -23.71
C GLN A 39 -12.18 -13.89 -22.41
N ASN A 40 -12.10 -12.80 -21.64
CA ASN A 40 -11.35 -12.78 -20.38
C ASN A 40 -12.20 -13.34 -19.23
N ARG A 41 -13.51 -13.09 -19.24
CA ARG A 41 -14.45 -13.60 -18.22
C ARG A 41 -14.61 -15.12 -18.24
N GLU A 42 -14.35 -15.75 -19.37
CA GLU A 42 -14.36 -17.21 -19.53
C GLU A 42 -13.07 -17.86 -18.98
N GLN A 43 -12.00 -17.07 -18.79
CA GLN A 43 -10.68 -17.58 -18.38
C GLN A 43 -10.31 -17.23 -16.93
N ALA A 44 -10.77 -16.07 -16.43
CA ALA A 44 -10.50 -15.62 -15.07
C ALA A 44 -11.75 -14.98 -14.46
N ILE A 45 -12.13 -15.47 -13.28
CA ILE A 45 -13.28 -14.95 -12.53
C ILE A 45 -12.76 -13.94 -11.52
N THR A 46 -13.25 -12.70 -11.60
CA THR A 46 -12.93 -11.66 -10.62
C THR A 46 -13.89 -11.74 -9.43
N GLY A 47 -13.35 -11.70 -8.22
CA GLY A 47 -14.11 -11.55 -6.98
C GLY A 47 -14.15 -10.10 -6.51
N PHE A 48 -14.00 -9.90 -5.21
CA PHE A 48 -13.88 -8.58 -4.56
C PHE A 48 -12.84 -7.67 -5.25
N ALA A 49 -13.24 -6.46 -5.61
CA ALA A 49 -12.40 -5.44 -6.25
C ALA A 49 -12.84 -4.02 -5.83
N ASP A 50 -12.48 -3.61 -4.61
CA ASP A 50 -12.89 -2.31 -4.08
C ASP A 50 -11.89 -1.74 -3.06
N GLN A 51 -12.13 -0.50 -2.64
CA GLN A 51 -11.43 0.15 -1.53
C GLN A 51 -11.92 -0.38 -0.19
N VAL A 52 -10.99 -0.54 0.76
CA VAL A 52 -11.29 -0.82 2.17
C VAL A 52 -10.61 0.22 3.03
N LYS A 53 -11.38 0.92 3.85
CA LYS A 53 -10.98 2.11 4.62
C LYS A 53 -11.07 1.88 6.12
N THR A 54 -11.84 0.90 6.55
CA THR A 54 -11.96 0.53 7.97
C THR A 54 -11.59 -0.93 8.21
N ARG A 55 -11.38 -1.25 9.48
CA ARG A 55 -11.13 -2.62 9.92
C ARG A 55 -12.32 -3.53 9.60
N GLU A 56 -13.53 -3.05 9.84
CA GLU A 56 -14.76 -3.82 9.58
C GLU A 56 -14.92 -4.12 8.08
N GLU A 57 -14.64 -3.14 7.22
CA GLU A 57 -14.63 -3.33 5.77
C GLU A 57 -13.58 -4.34 5.33
N PHE A 58 -12.38 -4.26 5.90
CA PHE A 58 -11.31 -5.21 5.63
C PHE A 58 -11.69 -6.63 6.07
N GLU A 59 -12.19 -6.81 7.30
CA GLU A 59 -12.59 -8.13 7.81
C GLU A 59 -13.72 -8.73 6.96
N LYS A 60 -14.71 -7.92 6.55
CA LYS A 60 -15.79 -8.35 5.65
C LYS A 60 -15.25 -8.75 4.26
N ALA A 61 -14.35 -7.95 3.68
CA ALA A 61 -13.73 -8.28 2.40
C ALA A 61 -12.93 -9.58 2.50
N MET A 62 -12.16 -9.78 3.56
CA MET A 62 -11.39 -11.01 3.79
C MET A 62 -12.29 -12.24 3.97
N GLN A 63 -13.44 -12.11 4.63
CA GLN A 63 -14.42 -13.20 4.70
C GLN A 63 -14.92 -13.64 3.33
N GLN A 64 -15.06 -12.71 2.37
CA GLN A 64 -15.41 -13.04 1.00
C GLN A 64 -14.23 -13.69 0.27
N VAL A 65 -13.03 -13.10 0.35
CA VAL A 65 -11.81 -13.62 -0.29
C VAL A 65 -11.53 -15.07 0.11
N VAL A 66 -11.68 -15.40 1.39
CA VAL A 66 -11.44 -16.76 1.90
C VAL A 66 -12.50 -17.76 1.43
N LYS A 67 -13.72 -17.31 1.11
CA LYS A 67 -14.80 -18.17 0.59
C LYS A 67 -14.71 -18.40 -0.91
N GLU A 68 -14.19 -17.44 -1.66
CA GLU A 68 -14.16 -17.43 -3.13
C GLU A 68 -12.74 -17.73 -3.65
N THR A 69 -12.15 -18.85 -3.22
CA THR A 69 -10.74 -19.19 -3.52
C THR A 69 -10.45 -19.46 -5.00
N ASP A 70 -11.49 -19.62 -5.81
CA ASP A 70 -11.43 -19.78 -7.27
C ASP A 70 -11.42 -18.45 -8.04
N LYS A 71 -11.48 -17.31 -7.33
CA LYS A 71 -11.51 -15.97 -7.91
C LYS A 71 -10.26 -15.17 -7.59
N ILE A 72 -9.90 -14.26 -8.49
CA ILE A 72 -8.89 -13.23 -8.21
C ILE A 72 -9.54 -12.03 -7.51
N HIS A 73 -8.93 -11.57 -6.43
CA HIS A 73 -9.41 -10.45 -5.63
C HIS A 73 -8.39 -9.30 -5.62
N PHE A 74 -8.88 -8.06 -5.52
CA PHE A 74 -8.06 -6.87 -5.37
C PHE A 74 -8.63 -5.99 -4.24
N LEU A 75 -7.89 -5.86 -3.15
CA LEU A 75 -8.28 -5.03 -2.01
C LEU A 75 -7.39 -3.78 -1.99
N GLU A 76 -7.96 -2.62 -2.33
CA GLU A 76 -7.25 -1.36 -2.18
C GLU A 76 -7.38 -0.87 -0.73
N VAL A 77 -6.46 -1.30 0.13
CA VAL A 77 -6.44 -0.88 1.55
C VAL A 77 -5.99 0.57 1.67
N ILE A 78 -6.84 1.44 2.20
CA ILE A 78 -6.56 2.86 2.40
C ILE A 78 -6.01 3.07 3.80
N MET A 79 -4.82 3.67 3.88
CA MET A 79 -4.10 3.90 5.13
C MET A 79 -3.63 5.36 5.22
N PRO A 80 -3.49 5.93 6.42
CA PRO A 80 -2.87 7.24 6.60
C PRO A 80 -1.43 7.26 6.08
N SER A 81 -0.98 8.39 5.52
CA SER A 81 0.30 8.46 4.81
C SER A 81 1.54 8.30 5.69
N MET A 82 1.40 8.54 6.99
CA MET A 82 2.47 8.39 8.00
C MET A 82 2.26 7.19 8.92
N ASP A 83 1.23 6.37 8.68
CA ASP A 83 1.05 5.13 9.42
C ASP A 83 2.09 4.10 8.97
N ALA A 84 2.89 3.61 9.91
CA ALA A 84 4.00 2.73 9.65
C ALA A 84 4.25 1.80 10.85
N PRO A 85 4.77 0.57 10.63
CA PRO A 85 5.13 -0.32 11.71
C PRO A 85 6.17 0.31 12.65
N LYS A 86 6.00 0.13 13.96
CA LYS A 86 6.93 0.62 14.98
C LYS A 86 8.37 0.17 14.73
N SER A 87 8.55 -1.05 14.24
CA SER A 87 9.87 -1.58 13.87
C SER A 87 10.57 -0.72 12.82
N LEU A 88 9.84 -0.29 11.78
CA LEU A 88 10.38 0.57 10.74
C LEU A 88 10.82 1.93 11.30
N VAL A 89 9.99 2.53 12.15
CA VAL A 89 10.29 3.82 12.80
C VAL A 89 11.59 3.71 13.61
N LEU A 90 11.70 2.67 14.46
CA LEU A 90 12.89 2.42 15.27
C LEU A 90 14.15 2.18 14.43
N THR A 91 14.04 1.43 13.33
CA THR A 91 15.17 1.21 12.41
C THR A 91 15.68 2.52 11.80
N ILE A 92 14.76 3.41 11.42
CA ILE A 92 15.11 4.72 10.83
C ILE A 92 15.77 5.62 11.89
N GLU A 93 15.23 5.65 13.11
CA GLU A 93 15.81 6.38 14.24
C GLU A 93 17.22 5.90 14.55
N GLY A 94 17.43 4.59 14.69
CA GLY A 94 18.75 4.01 14.92
C GLY A 94 19.74 4.32 13.79
N THR A 95 19.28 4.31 12.53
CA THR A 95 20.11 4.68 11.37
C THR A 95 20.50 6.16 11.40
N ARG A 96 19.61 7.06 11.84
CA ARG A 96 19.89 8.49 12.00
C ARG A 96 20.92 8.74 13.08
N GLU A 97 20.79 8.06 14.23
CA GLU A 97 21.75 8.17 15.32
C GLU A 97 23.14 7.67 14.91
N TYR A 98 23.21 6.53 14.21
CA TYR A 98 24.47 5.99 13.70
C TYR A 98 25.18 7.00 12.79
N LYS A 99 24.48 7.54 11.78
CA LYS A 99 25.02 8.55 10.86
C LYS A 99 25.38 9.87 11.54
N ARG A 100 24.77 10.21 12.67
CA ARG A 100 25.14 11.39 13.46
C ARG A 100 26.49 11.17 14.14
N ARG A 101 26.66 10.03 14.80
CA ARG A 101 27.89 9.65 15.49
C ARG A 101 29.09 9.55 14.55
N GLU A 102 28.92 8.94 13.38
CA GLU A 102 30.02 8.85 12.39
C GLU A 102 30.55 10.23 11.94
N ARG A 103 29.66 11.22 11.80
CA ARG A 103 30.05 12.59 11.43
C ARG A 103 30.80 13.29 12.56
N GLU A 104 30.34 13.14 13.79
CA GLU A 104 30.99 13.70 14.98
C GLU A 104 32.39 13.11 15.23
N THR A 105 32.67 11.88 14.77
CA THR A 105 34.00 11.26 14.87
C THR A 105 34.96 11.63 13.74
N GLN A 106 34.48 12.27 12.67
CA GLN A 106 35.28 12.67 11.50
C GLN A 106 35.67 14.15 11.52
N GLU A 107 35.10 14.94 12.44
CA GLU A 107 35.44 16.34 12.74
C GLU A 107 36.43 16.43 13.91
#